data_AF-A0A2H0YIQ2-F1
#
_entry.id   AF-A0A2H0YIQ2-F1
#
_cell.length_a   1.000
_cell.length_b   1.000
_cell.length_c   1.000
_cell.angle_alpha   90.00
_cell.angle_beta   90.00
_cell.angle_gamma   90.00
#
_symmetry.space_group_name_H-M   'P 1'
#
loop_
_entity.id
_entity.type
_entity.pdbx_description
1 polymer ?
#
loop_
_entity_poly.entity_id
_entity_poly.type
_entity_poly.pdbx_seq_one_letter_code
_entity_poly.pdbx_strand_id
1 'polypeptide(L)'
;MNKQECKQLIDAYVEWLRKGLSVESLENACELTTPFLDRHNDHLQIYAIKENGKIILSDDGYTLSDLRTSGLELTTPKRKAVLDSVLKGFGVKLDGNRLLVEASQRNIGQRLHVFIQAMLAVNDMFIMAQPRVATFFWEDVRAFLDKHDVRYSPRVKIAGRSGFDHAIDFLIPKSRSRPERLVQAINAPNKNTIGTYLFGLTDTREARGEESEAYAFLNDQDREVGGDVIEALEAYEVKPAVWSHREKYVQALAG
;
A
#
# COMPACT_ATOMS: atom_id res chain seq x y z
N MET A 1 14.73 3.59 38.39
CA MET A 1 13.35 3.12 38.58
C MET A 1 13.32 1.99 39.58
N ASN A 2 12.78 2.25 40.78
CA ASN A 2 12.52 1.25 41.81
C ASN A 2 11.11 0.65 41.63
N LYS A 3 10.78 -0.41 42.39
CA LYS A 3 9.48 -1.10 42.29
C LYS A 3 8.27 -0.19 42.50
N GLN A 4 8.40 0.84 43.35
CA GLN A 4 7.33 1.80 43.61
C GLN A 4 7.09 2.72 42.40
N GLU A 5 8.17 3.21 41.79
CA GLU A 5 8.10 4.00 40.56
C GLU A 5 7.49 3.18 39.40
N CYS A 6 7.83 1.88 39.28
CA CYS A 6 7.21 1.02 38.27
C CYS A 6 5.69 0.81 38.50
N LYS A 7 5.24 0.75 39.75
CA LYS A 7 3.80 0.65 40.07
C LYS A 7 3.05 1.91 39.69
N GLN A 8 3.63 3.07 39.95
CA GLN A 8 3.04 4.36 39.58
C GLN A 8 2.79 4.47 38.06
N LEU A 9 3.65 3.87 37.23
CA LEU A 9 3.41 3.81 35.78
C LEU A 9 2.17 2.98 35.42
N ILE A 10 1.96 1.83 36.07
CA ILE A 10 0.79 0.97 35.84
C ILE A 10 -0.48 1.70 36.27
N ASP A 11 -0.45 2.30 37.47
CA ASP A 11 -1.62 3.02 38.02
C ASP A 11 -2.00 4.22 37.15
N ALA A 12 -1.01 5.00 36.71
CA ALA A 12 -1.23 6.13 35.81
C ALA A 12 -1.82 5.69 34.45
N TYR A 13 -1.34 4.59 33.89
CA TYR A 13 -1.86 4.05 32.63
C TYR A 13 -3.30 3.55 32.76
N VAL A 14 -3.61 2.80 33.83
CA VAL A 14 -4.97 2.31 34.09
C VAL A 14 -5.94 3.46 34.38
N GLU A 15 -5.49 4.49 35.10
CA GLU A 15 -6.29 5.68 35.36
C GLU A 15 -6.59 6.46 34.07
N TRP A 16 -5.58 6.66 33.21
CA TRP A 16 -5.78 7.27 31.89
C TRP A 16 -6.77 6.47 31.03
N LEU A 17 -6.60 5.14 30.96
CA LEU A 17 -7.51 4.25 30.24
C LEU A 17 -8.94 4.37 30.76
N ARG A 18 -9.13 4.37 32.08
CA ARG A 18 -10.47 4.49 32.70
C ARG A 18 -11.12 5.83 32.38
N LYS A 19 -10.36 6.93 32.42
CA LYS A 19 -10.88 8.28 32.12
C LYS A 19 -11.29 8.45 30.66
N GLY A 20 -10.65 7.72 29.74
CA GLY A 20 -10.98 7.76 28.32
C GLY A 20 -12.06 6.77 27.87
N LEU A 21 -12.65 6.00 28.79
CA LEU A 21 -13.78 5.12 28.52
C LEU A 21 -15.09 5.85 28.87
N SER A 22 -16.07 5.83 27.96
CA SER A 22 -17.44 6.26 28.23
C SER A 22 -18.42 5.20 27.77
N VAL A 23 -19.61 5.19 28.37
CA VAL A 23 -20.66 4.22 28.08
C VAL A 23 -22.01 4.92 27.91
N GLU A 24 -22.75 4.51 26.88
CA GLU A 24 -24.14 4.92 26.66
C GLU A 24 -25.04 3.69 26.68
N SER A 25 -26.22 3.83 27.28
CA SER A 25 -27.22 2.76 27.32
C SER A 25 -28.17 2.92 26.14
N LEU A 26 -28.33 1.85 25.36
CA LEU A 26 -29.31 1.71 24.29
C LEU A 26 -30.41 0.75 24.76
N GLU A 27 -31.49 0.64 23.99
CA GLU A 27 -32.65 -0.18 24.38
C GLU A 27 -32.28 -1.66 24.67
N ASN A 28 -31.43 -2.26 23.82
CA ASN A 28 -31.02 -3.66 23.93
C ASN A 28 -29.50 -3.87 23.92
N ALA A 29 -28.73 -2.79 24.10
CA ALA A 29 -27.27 -2.81 24.01
C ALA A 29 -26.64 -1.73 24.90
N CYS A 30 -25.33 -1.81 25.10
CA CYS A 30 -24.52 -0.69 25.55
C CYS A 30 -23.54 -0.31 24.45
N GLU A 31 -23.37 0.98 24.20
CA GLU A 31 -22.26 1.49 23.40
C GLU A 31 -21.11 1.86 24.35
N LEU A 32 -19.91 1.38 24.04
CA LEU A 32 -18.68 1.68 24.76
C LEU A 32 -17.74 2.44 23.83
N THR A 33 -17.41 3.67 24.17
CA THR A 33 -16.37 4.45 23.48
C THR A 33 -15.05 4.25 24.20
N THR A 34 -14.00 3.93 23.44
CA THR A 34 -12.67 3.59 23.98
C THR A 34 -11.65 4.70 23.70
N PRO A 35 -10.58 4.83 24.51
CA PRO A 35 -9.52 5.80 24.25
C PRO A 35 -8.61 5.41 23.07
N PHE A 36 -8.85 4.27 22.42
CA PHE A 36 -8.06 3.83 21.27
C PHE A 36 -8.58 4.49 20.01
N LEU A 37 -7.65 5.01 19.22
CA LEU A 37 -7.96 5.77 18.03
C LEU A 37 -7.76 4.92 16.79
N ASP A 38 -8.63 5.13 15.83
CA ASP A 38 -8.54 4.59 14.49
C ASP A 38 -7.59 5.47 13.63
N ARG A 39 -7.40 5.12 12.35
CA ARG A 39 -6.54 5.89 11.42
C ARG A 39 -7.03 7.32 11.14
N HIS A 40 -8.26 7.66 11.49
CA HIS A 40 -8.85 9.00 11.37
C HIS A 40 -8.68 9.84 12.64
N ASN A 41 -8.07 9.28 13.70
CA ASN A 41 -8.05 9.81 15.05
C ASN A 41 -9.43 9.82 15.72
N ASP A 42 -10.34 8.96 15.27
CA ASP A 42 -11.63 8.77 15.91
C ASP A 42 -11.58 7.64 16.94
N HIS A 43 -12.30 7.81 18.04
CA HIS A 43 -12.37 6.82 19.10
C HIS A 43 -13.12 5.57 18.63
N LEU A 44 -12.56 4.38 18.89
CA LEU A 44 -13.25 3.13 18.58
C LEU A 44 -14.48 2.95 19.48
N GLN A 45 -15.63 2.72 18.86
CA GLN A 45 -16.90 2.40 19.50
C GLN A 45 -17.17 0.89 19.41
N ILE A 46 -17.67 0.31 20.50
CA ILE A 46 -17.98 -1.11 20.62
C ILE A 46 -19.35 -1.28 21.24
N TYR A 47 -20.20 -2.07 20.58
CA TYR A 47 -21.54 -2.39 21.04
C TYR A 47 -21.55 -3.72 21.77
N ALA A 48 -22.11 -3.75 22.97
CA ALA A 48 -22.24 -4.95 23.79
C ALA A 48 -23.71 -5.36 23.94
N ILE A 49 -24.04 -6.59 23.56
CA ILE A 49 -25.38 -7.17 23.67
C ILE A 49 -25.29 -8.45 24.51
N LYS A 50 -26.29 -8.69 25.37
CA LYS A 50 -26.37 -9.95 26.13
C LYS A 50 -27.34 -10.90 25.43
N GLU A 51 -26.84 -12.04 24.99
CA GLU A 51 -27.62 -13.03 24.25
C GLU A 51 -27.28 -14.44 24.72
N ASN A 52 -28.30 -15.26 25.02
CA ASN A 52 -28.13 -16.66 25.41
C ASN A 52 -27.11 -16.89 26.55
N GLY A 53 -27.07 -15.96 27.53
CA GLY A 53 -26.15 -16.02 28.67
C GLY A 53 -24.71 -15.62 28.36
N LYS A 54 -24.41 -15.20 27.12
CA LYS A 54 -23.12 -14.64 26.69
C LYS A 54 -23.25 -13.14 26.45
N ILE A 55 -22.10 -12.47 26.35
CA ILE A 55 -21.98 -11.08 25.91
C ILE A 55 -21.35 -11.11 24.52
N ILE A 56 -22.04 -10.52 23.55
CA ILE A 56 -21.55 -10.31 22.18
C ILE A 56 -21.02 -8.90 22.08
N LEU A 57 -19.77 -8.75 21.69
CA LEU A 57 -19.18 -7.45 21.34
C LEU A 57 -19.16 -7.30 19.82
N SER A 58 -19.53 -6.13 19.33
CA SER A 58 -19.67 -5.81 17.90
C SER A 58 -19.08 -4.43 17.59
N ASP A 59 -18.56 -4.23 16.38
CA ASP A 59 -18.18 -2.90 15.87
C ASP A 59 -19.29 -2.25 15.02
N ASP A 60 -20.46 -2.88 14.96
CA ASP A 60 -21.60 -2.55 14.10
C ASP A 60 -21.25 -2.33 12.61
N GLY A 61 -20.14 -2.95 12.18
CA GLY A 61 -19.65 -2.91 10.81
C GLY A 61 -18.94 -1.61 10.42
N TYR A 62 -18.57 -0.79 11.40
CA TYR A 62 -17.75 0.40 11.19
C TYR A 62 -16.43 0.07 10.50
N THR A 63 -15.68 -0.91 11.03
CA THR A 63 -14.28 -1.16 10.62
C THR A 63 -14.17 -1.53 9.14
N LEU A 64 -15.06 -2.41 8.66
CA LEU A 64 -15.06 -2.82 7.25
C LEU A 64 -15.65 -1.75 6.32
N SER A 65 -16.63 -0.98 6.79
CA SER A 65 -17.19 0.13 6.04
C SER A 65 -16.16 1.24 5.82
N ASP A 66 -15.35 1.53 6.83
CA ASP A 66 -14.25 2.49 6.76
C ASP A 66 -13.18 2.06 5.74
N LEU A 67 -12.73 0.80 5.82
CA LEU A 67 -11.79 0.23 4.85
C LEU A 67 -12.30 0.34 3.41
N ARG A 68 -13.58 0.03 3.20
CA ARG A 68 -14.20 0.14 1.88
C ARG A 68 -14.21 1.59 1.39
N THR A 69 -14.59 2.53 2.25
CA THR A 69 -14.59 3.97 1.95
C THR A 69 -13.17 4.50 1.69
N SER A 70 -12.15 3.84 2.24
CA SER A 70 -10.72 4.10 1.98
C SER A 70 -10.21 3.55 0.64
N GLY A 71 -11.06 2.89 -0.15
CA GLY A 71 -10.68 2.24 -1.39
C GLY A 71 -10.17 0.80 -1.24
N LEU A 72 -10.27 0.19 -0.04
CA LEU A 72 -10.00 -1.24 0.12
C LEU A 72 -11.26 -2.08 -0.08
N GLU A 73 -11.52 -2.46 -1.32
CA GLU A 73 -12.51 -3.50 -1.62
C GLU A 73 -11.95 -4.89 -1.28
N LEU A 74 -12.60 -5.60 -0.35
CA LEU A 74 -12.25 -6.97 0.09
C LEU A 74 -12.83 -8.03 -0.87
N THR A 75 -12.79 -7.78 -2.17
CA THR A 75 -13.40 -8.63 -3.19
C THR A 75 -12.49 -9.79 -3.61
N THR A 76 -11.17 -9.61 -3.54
CA THR A 76 -10.20 -10.60 -4.02
C THR A 76 -9.96 -11.74 -3.01
N PRO A 77 -9.73 -12.99 -3.46
CA PRO A 77 -9.46 -14.12 -2.57
C PRO A 77 -8.28 -13.87 -1.61
N LYS A 78 -7.24 -13.17 -2.09
CA LYS A 78 -6.07 -12.82 -1.29
C LYS A 78 -6.39 -11.84 -0.17
N ARG A 79 -7.15 -10.78 -0.46
CA ARG A 79 -7.57 -9.79 0.57
C ARG A 79 -8.48 -10.44 1.62
N LYS A 80 -9.43 -11.28 1.16
CA LYS A 80 -10.29 -12.07 2.05
C LYS A 80 -9.47 -13.01 2.93
N ALA A 81 -8.48 -13.70 2.39
CA ALA A 81 -7.61 -14.60 3.16
C ALA A 81 -6.79 -13.86 4.22
N VAL A 82 -6.32 -12.64 3.92
CA VAL A 82 -5.62 -11.80 4.91
C VAL A 82 -6.57 -11.38 6.03
N LEU A 83 -7.76 -10.86 5.70
CA LEU A 83 -8.77 -10.53 6.71
C LEU A 83 -9.09 -11.74 7.59
N ASP A 84 -9.39 -12.88 6.97
CA ASP A 84 -9.67 -14.13 7.67
C ASP A 84 -8.54 -14.53 8.63
N SER A 85 -7.29 -14.39 8.19
CA SER A 85 -6.12 -14.70 9.01
C SER A 85 -6.01 -13.77 10.22
N VAL A 86 -6.27 -12.47 10.04
CA VAL A 86 -6.27 -11.48 11.12
C VAL A 86 -7.39 -11.81 12.12
N LEU A 87 -8.62 -11.97 11.64
CA LEU A 87 -9.78 -12.25 12.50
C LEU A 87 -9.61 -13.55 13.28
N LYS A 88 -9.15 -14.63 12.63
CA LYS A 88 -8.87 -15.91 13.29
C LYS A 88 -7.77 -15.79 14.35
N GLY A 89 -6.74 -14.97 14.10
CA GLY A 89 -5.67 -14.70 15.08
C GLY A 89 -6.16 -14.11 16.39
N PHE A 90 -7.26 -13.34 16.36
CA PHE A 90 -7.89 -12.75 17.54
C PHE A 90 -9.14 -13.51 18.01
N GLY A 91 -9.56 -14.56 17.29
CA GLY A 91 -10.81 -15.27 17.58
C GLY A 91 -12.05 -14.42 17.37
N VAL A 92 -11.98 -13.46 16.44
CA VAL A 92 -13.09 -12.61 15.99
C VAL A 92 -13.78 -13.29 14.80
N LYS A 93 -15.11 -13.18 14.76
CA LYS A 93 -15.94 -13.69 13.66
C LYS A 93 -16.43 -12.52 12.81
N LEU A 94 -16.72 -12.80 11.55
CA LEU A 94 -17.42 -11.89 10.66
C LEU A 94 -18.87 -12.34 10.50
N ASP A 95 -19.82 -11.46 10.76
CA ASP A 95 -21.25 -11.66 10.51
C ASP A 95 -21.78 -10.55 9.61
N GLY A 96 -21.99 -10.87 8.34
CA GLY A 96 -22.25 -9.89 7.30
C GLY A 96 -21.07 -8.91 7.18
N ASN A 97 -21.29 -7.66 7.60
CA ASN A 97 -20.25 -6.62 7.62
C ASN A 97 -19.74 -6.31 9.04
N ARG A 98 -20.20 -7.04 10.06
CA ARG A 98 -19.91 -6.76 11.48
C ARG A 98 -18.84 -7.70 12.01
N LEU A 99 -17.87 -7.16 12.71
CA LEU A 99 -16.91 -7.93 13.47
C LEU A 99 -17.52 -8.28 14.83
N LEU A 100 -17.43 -9.55 15.24
CA LEU A 100 -18.04 -10.04 16.48
C LEU A 100 -17.06 -10.84 17.33
N VAL A 101 -17.09 -10.65 18.65
CA VAL A 101 -16.48 -11.59 19.60
C VAL A 101 -17.44 -11.97 20.72
N GLU A 102 -17.45 -13.25 21.06
CA GLU A 102 -18.23 -13.78 22.18
C GLU A 102 -17.39 -13.75 23.47
N ALA A 103 -18.03 -13.30 24.54
CA ALA A 103 -17.44 -13.23 25.87
C ALA A 103 -18.41 -13.76 26.93
N SER A 104 -17.82 -14.20 28.04
CA SER A 104 -18.50 -14.49 29.29
C SER A 104 -18.22 -13.37 30.28
N GLN A 105 -19.00 -13.30 31.36
CA GLN A 105 -18.74 -12.34 32.43
C GLN A 105 -17.31 -12.44 33.01
N ARG A 106 -16.69 -13.63 32.98
CA ARG A 106 -15.36 -13.89 33.56
C ARG A 106 -14.21 -13.39 32.70
N ASN A 107 -14.40 -13.25 31.38
CA ASN A 107 -13.33 -12.90 30.44
C ASN A 107 -13.64 -11.66 29.59
N ILE A 108 -14.72 -10.93 29.90
CA ILE A 108 -15.17 -9.78 29.10
C ILE A 108 -14.07 -8.73 28.92
N GLY A 109 -13.29 -8.41 29.95
CA GLY A 109 -12.19 -7.44 29.83
C GLY A 109 -11.09 -7.89 28.86
N GLN A 110 -10.70 -9.17 28.91
CA GLN A 110 -9.74 -9.74 27.98
C GLN A 110 -10.29 -9.77 26.55
N ARG A 111 -11.55 -10.19 26.39
CA ARG A 111 -12.21 -10.27 25.08
C ARG A 111 -12.41 -8.89 24.45
N LEU A 112 -12.75 -7.89 25.26
CA LEU A 112 -12.84 -6.50 24.84
C LEU A 112 -11.49 -5.99 24.32
N HIS A 113 -10.40 -6.21 25.07
CA HIS A 113 -9.06 -5.80 24.63
C HIS A 113 -8.66 -6.51 23.32
N VAL A 114 -8.88 -7.82 23.22
CA VAL A 114 -8.64 -8.59 21.99
C VAL A 114 -9.46 -8.06 20.81
N PHE A 115 -10.71 -7.65 21.04
CA PHE A 115 -11.56 -7.08 20.01
C PHE A 115 -11.04 -5.73 19.51
N ILE A 116 -10.63 -4.84 20.42
CA ILE A 116 -9.97 -3.57 20.08
C ILE A 116 -8.73 -3.83 19.22
N GLN A 117 -7.88 -4.78 19.62
CA GLN A 117 -6.69 -5.13 18.83
C GLN A 117 -7.03 -5.67 17.45
N ALA A 118 -8.10 -6.46 17.32
CA ALA A 118 -8.57 -6.94 16.03
C ALA A 118 -9.08 -5.79 15.14
N MET A 119 -9.86 -4.85 15.69
CA MET A 119 -10.35 -3.67 14.97
C MET A 119 -9.19 -2.83 14.45
N LEU A 120 -8.17 -2.57 15.28
CA LEU A 120 -6.96 -1.85 14.88
C LEU A 120 -6.17 -2.60 13.81
N ALA A 121 -5.98 -3.92 13.95
CA ALA A 121 -5.27 -4.73 12.97
C ALA A 121 -6.00 -4.80 11.62
N VAL A 122 -7.33 -4.82 11.63
CA VAL A 122 -8.13 -4.73 10.40
C VAL A 122 -8.03 -3.33 9.82
N ASN A 123 -8.08 -2.28 10.64
CA ASN A 123 -7.88 -0.90 10.20
C ASN A 123 -6.56 -0.73 9.43
N ASP A 124 -5.45 -1.27 9.95
CA ASP A 124 -4.13 -1.24 9.32
C ASP A 124 -4.08 -1.92 7.93
N MET A 125 -5.09 -2.73 7.56
CA MET A 125 -5.19 -3.29 6.22
C MET A 125 -5.38 -2.22 5.14
N PHE A 126 -5.70 -0.96 5.48
CA PHE A 126 -5.72 0.16 4.52
C PHE A 126 -4.40 0.29 3.74
N ILE A 127 -3.26 -0.13 4.32
CA ILE A 127 -1.96 -0.15 3.63
C ILE A 127 -1.95 -1.07 2.40
N MET A 128 -2.90 -2.02 2.31
CA MET A 128 -3.13 -2.87 1.15
C MET A 128 -3.99 -2.21 0.05
N ALA A 129 -4.66 -1.10 0.39
CA ALA A 129 -5.35 -0.23 -0.56
C ALA A 129 -4.37 0.71 -1.27
N GLN A 130 -3.28 1.07 -0.59
CA GLN A 130 -2.21 1.83 -1.21
C GLN A 130 -1.66 1.05 -2.40
N PRO A 131 -1.48 1.71 -3.55
CA PRO A 131 -0.91 1.04 -4.71
C PRO A 131 0.51 0.53 -4.36
N ARG A 132 0.64 -0.78 -4.12
CA ARG A 132 1.90 -1.54 -4.20
C ARG A 132 2.43 -1.59 -5.65
N VAL A 133 2.07 -0.62 -6.47
CA VAL A 133 2.11 -0.73 -7.92
C VAL A 133 3.52 -0.39 -8.45
N ALA A 134 4.39 0.23 -7.63
CA ALA A 134 5.81 0.39 -7.96
C ALA A 134 6.55 -0.96 -8.12
N THR A 135 6.14 -2.03 -7.42
CA THR A 135 6.79 -3.34 -7.55
C THR A 135 6.17 -4.19 -8.66
N PHE A 136 4.86 -4.09 -8.90
CA PHE A 136 4.20 -4.87 -9.97
C PHE A 136 4.53 -4.35 -11.36
N PHE A 137 4.49 -3.03 -11.58
CA PHE A 137 4.70 -2.51 -12.92
C PHE A 137 6.10 -2.79 -13.46
N TRP A 138 7.12 -2.77 -12.60
CA TRP A 138 8.45 -3.23 -12.97
C TRP A 138 8.46 -4.71 -13.38
N GLU A 139 7.81 -5.60 -12.62
CA GLU A 139 7.70 -7.02 -13.00
C GLU A 139 6.87 -7.23 -14.28
N ASP A 140 5.86 -6.39 -14.53
CA ASP A 140 5.06 -6.45 -15.75
C ASP A 140 5.91 -6.06 -16.98
N VAL A 141 6.67 -4.96 -16.89
CA VAL A 141 7.64 -4.57 -17.93
C VAL A 141 8.68 -5.66 -18.13
N ARG A 142 9.21 -6.23 -17.04
CA ARG A 142 10.15 -7.35 -17.08
C ARG A 142 9.57 -8.55 -17.82
N ALA A 143 8.37 -9.00 -17.46
CA ALA A 143 7.70 -10.13 -18.07
C ALA A 143 7.40 -9.87 -19.56
N PHE A 144 7.08 -8.63 -19.93
CA PHE A 144 6.96 -8.22 -21.32
C PHE A 144 8.29 -8.34 -22.07
N LEU A 145 9.39 -7.81 -21.52
CA LEU A 145 10.71 -7.94 -22.12
C LEU A 145 11.13 -9.42 -22.28
N ASP A 146 10.93 -10.23 -21.24
CA ASP A 146 11.23 -11.66 -21.23
C ASP A 146 10.39 -12.43 -22.28
N LYS A 147 9.09 -12.13 -22.38
CA LYS A 147 8.17 -12.75 -23.36
C LYS A 147 8.61 -12.51 -24.80
N HIS A 148 9.28 -11.39 -25.07
CA HIS A 148 9.75 -11.00 -26.41
C HIS A 148 11.26 -11.22 -26.59
N ASP A 149 11.88 -12.04 -25.74
CA ASP A 149 13.30 -12.41 -25.79
C ASP A 149 14.27 -11.21 -25.78
N VAL A 150 13.84 -10.08 -25.18
CA VAL A 150 14.69 -8.90 -25.03
C VAL A 150 15.71 -9.14 -23.93
N ARG A 151 16.99 -9.14 -24.28
CA ARG A 151 18.07 -9.30 -23.28
C ARG A 151 18.36 -7.96 -22.62
N TYR A 152 18.36 -7.93 -21.29
CA TYR A 152 18.64 -6.73 -20.51
C TYR A 152 19.45 -7.02 -19.25
N SER A 153 20.10 -5.99 -18.72
CA SER A 153 20.65 -5.95 -17.37
C SER A 153 19.66 -5.20 -16.47
N PRO A 154 19.12 -5.85 -15.42
CA PRO A 154 18.16 -5.20 -14.52
C PRO A 154 18.85 -4.28 -13.50
N ARG A 155 18.19 -3.18 -13.13
CA ARG A 155 18.53 -2.29 -12.00
C ARG A 155 19.99 -1.85 -11.99
N VAL A 156 20.47 -1.36 -13.12
CA VAL A 156 21.84 -0.88 -13.27
C VAL A 156 21.98 0.47 -12.58
N LYS A 157 23.03 0.64 -11.77
CA LYS A 157 23.40 1.93 -11.20
C LYS A 157 24.38 2.64 -12.10
N ILE A 158 24.16 3.93 -12.33
CA ILE A 158 24.99 4.79 -13.16
C ILE A 158 25.35 6.03 -12.35
N ALA A 159 26.64 6.26 -12.17
CA ALA A 159 27.11 7.49 -11.56
C ALA A 159 26.90 8.66 -12.53
N GLY A 160 26.18 9.68 -12.09
CA GLY A 160 25.99 10.92 -12.85
C GLY A 160 27.10 11.93 -12.61
N ARG A 161 27.13 13.00 -13.42
CA ARG A 161 28.11 14.10 -13.28
C ARG A 161 27.98 14.83 -11.95
N SER A 162 26.81 14.81 -11.31
CA SER A 162 26.60 15.34 -9.96
C SER A 162 27.30 14.53 -8.86
N GLY A 163 27.77 13.32 -9.16
CA GLY A 163 28.26 12.36 -8.17
C GLY A 163 27.15 11.51 -7.54
N PHE A 164 25.88 11.69 -7.93
CA PHE A 164 24.79 10.83 -7.51
C PHE A 164 24.70 9.56 -8.36
N ASP A 165 24.41 8.44 -7.70
CA ASP A 165 24.07 7.20 -8.38
C ASP A 165 22.59 7.20 -8.76
N HIS A 166 22.31 6.99 -10.04
CA HIS A 166 20.97 6.85 -10.58
C HIS A 166 20.72 5.40 -10.98
N ALA A 167 19.59 4.84 -10.54
CA ALA A 167 19.18 3.51 -10.93
C ALA A 167 18.34 3.58 -12.22
N ILE A 168 18.69 2.73 -13.18
CA ILE A 168 17.89 2.47 -14.39
C ILE A 168 17.32 1.06 -14.31
N ASP A 169 16.01 0.95 -14.53
CA ASP A 169 15.29 -0.31 -14.32
C ASP A 169 15.74 -1.43 -15.26
N PHE A 170 15.89 -1.12 -16.56
CA PHE A 170 16.38 -2.07 -17.55
C PHE A 170 17.35 -1.39 -18.53
N LEU A 171 18.54 -1.96 -18.65
CA LEU A 171 19.50 -1.59 -19.69
C LEU A 171 19.52 -2.68 -20.74
N ILE A 172 19.16 -2.32 -21.96
CA ILE A 172 19.25 -3.20 -23.13
C ILE A 172 20.54 -2.84 -23.88
N PRO A 173 21.49 -3.78 -24.03
CA PRO A 173 22.77 -3.48 -24.65
C PRO A 173 22.61 -3.13 -26.14
N LYS A 174 23.64 -2.45 -26.68
CA LYS A 174 23.76 -2.15 -28.12
C LYS A 174 23.72 -3.44 -28.95
N SER A 175 23.00 -3.40 -30.07
CA SER A 175 22.99 -4.43 -31.10
C SER A 175 23.73 -3.94 -32.36
N ARG A 176 23.79 -4.76 -33.41
CA ARG A 176 24.34 -4.33 -34.71
C ARG A 176 23.47 -3.26 -35.38
N SER A 177 22.18 -3.27 -35.10
CA SER A 177 21.15 -2.45 -35.75
C SER A 177 20.68 -1.29 -34.89
N ARG A 178 20.90 -1.32 -33.58
CA ARG A 178 20.40 -0.31 -32.63
C ARG A 178 21.41 -0.01 -31.52
N PRO A 179 21.42 1.24 -31.01
CA PRO A 179 22.25 1.58 -29.87
C PRO A 179 21.76 0.95 -28.55
N GLU A 180 22.48 1.22 -27.47
CA GLU A 180 22.02 0.94 -26.10
C GLU A 180 20.66 1.62 -25.85
N ARG A 181 19.77 0.94 -25.13
CA ARG A 181 18.45 1.47 -24.78
C ARG A 181 18.26 1.39 -23.26
N LEU A 182 17.90 2.51 -22.66
CA LEU A 182 17.62 2.64 -21.24
C LEU A 182 16.10 2.69 -21.07
N VAL A 183 15.55 1.76 -20.31
CA VAL A 183 14.11 1.67 -20.07
C VAL A 183 13.85 1.89 -18.58
N GLN A 184 13.00 2.88 -18.28
CA GLN A 184 12.49 3.12 -16.93
C GLN A 184 11.01 2.74 -16.86
N ALA A 185 10.61 1.97 -15.86
CA ALA A 185 9.22 1.62 -15.59
C ALA A 185 8.60 2.66 -14.64
N ILE A 186 7.80 3.57 -15.19
CA ILE A 186 7.14 4.64 -14.44
C ILE A 186 5.70 4.24 -14.12
N ASN A 187 5.51 3.81 -12.88
CA ASN A 187 4.24 3.28 -12.44
C ASN A 187 3.14 4.35 -12.22
N ALA A 188 3.51 5.55 -11.78
CA ALA A 188 2.55 6.62 -11.52
C ALA A 188 2.95 7.85 -12.34
N PRO A 189 2.66 7.88 -13.65
CA PRO A 189 3.12 8.95 -14.54
C PRO A 189 2.56 10.31 -14.11
N ASN A 190 3.39 11.12 -13.46
CA ASN A 190 3.07 12.47 -13.03
C ASN A 190 4.32 13.36 -13.06
N LYS A 191 4.13 14.68 -12.97
CA LYS A 191 5.21 15.68 -13.07
C LYS A 191 6.42 15.39 -12.17
N ASN A 192 6.20 14.92 -10.95
CA ASN A 192 7.29 14.61 -10.02
C ASN A 192 8.09 13.40 -10.51
N THR A 193 7.43 12.28 -10.83
CA THR A 193 8.11 11.05 -11.28
C THR A 193 8.88 11.25 -12.59
N ILE A 194 8.30 12.00 -13.53
CA ILE A 194 8.95 12.36 -14.80
C ILE A 194 10.13 13.28 -14.54
N GLY A 195 9.96 14.31 -13.70
CA GLY A 195 11.04 15.22 -13.33
C GLY A 195 12.25 14.50 -12.72
N THR A 196 12.01 13.54 -11.82
CA THR A 196 13.07 12.70 -11.23
C THR A 196 13.79 11.88 -12.30
N TYR A 197 13.05 11.23 -13.20
CA TYR A 197 13.65 10.44 -14.26
C TYR A 197 14.47 11.30 -15.25
N LEU A 198 13.91 12.41 -15.72
CA LEU A 198 14.59 13.33 -16.64
C LEU A 198 15.86 13.93 -16.04
N PHE A 199 15.83 14.27 -14.74
CA PHE A 199 17.01 14.70 -14.02
C PHE A 199 18.10 13.62 -14.03
N GLY A 200 17.77 12.39 -13.62
CA GLY A 200 18.73 11.29 -13.60
C GLY A 200 19.28 10.95 -14.99
N LEU A 201 18.43 10.98 -16.03
CA LEU A 201 18.85 10.76 -17.41
C LEU A 201 19.82 11.85 -17.89
N THR A 202 19.51 13.12 -17.60
CA THR A 202 20.38 14.24 -17.98
C THR A 202 21.71 14.19 -17.25
N ASP A 203 21.68 13.81 -15.96
CA ASP A 203 22.88 13.72 -15.13
C ASP A 203 23.80 12.55 -15.53
N THR A 204 23.25 11.50 -16.17
CA THR A 204 23.98 10.29 -16.59
C THR A 204 24.36 10.26 -18.08
N ARG A 205 23.76 11.11 -18.92
CA ARG A 205 23.94 11.14 -20.38
C ARG A 205 25.40 11.31 -20.81
N GLU A 206 26.12 12.28 -20.22
CA GLU A 206 27.52 12.57 -20.57
C GLU A 206 28.47 11.40 -20.23
N ALA A 207 28.22 10.69 -19.12
CA ALA A 207 29.06 9.58 -18.67
C ALA A 207 28.91 8.31 -19.55
N ARG A 208 27.81 8.19 -20.30
CA ARG A 208 27.48 7.03 -21.13
C ARG A 208 27.83 7.21 -22.61
N GLY A 209 28.01 8.45 -23.06
CA GLY A 209 28.16 8.81 -24.47
C GLY A 209 26.80 9.00 -25.18
N GLU A 210 26.78 9.83 -26.23
CA GLU A 210 25.55 10.37 -26.85
C GLU A 210 24.69 9.36 -27.63
N GLU A 211 25.06 8.08 -27.71
CA GLU A 211 24.36 7.14 -28.59
C GLU A 211 23.13 6.45 -27.96
N SER A 212 22.88 6.57 -26.64
CA SER A 212 21.82 5.77 -25.98
C SER A 212 20.41 6.32 -26.19
N GLU A 213 19.47 5.44 -26.53
CA GLU A 213 18.04 5.78 -26.59
C GLU A 213 17.37 5.62 -25.22
N ALA A 214 16.55 6.58 -24.81
CA ALA A 214 15.80 6.52 -23.56
C ALA A 214 14.32 6.22 -23.78
N TYR A 215 13.75 5.34 -22.96
CA TYR A 215 12.35 4.96 -22.95
C TYR A 215 11.78 5.09 -21.55
N ALA A 216 10.60 5.70 -21.44
CA ALA A 216 9.80 5.68 -20.23
C ALA A 216 8.56 4.84 -20.48
N PHE A 217 8.50 3.64 -19.88
CA PHE A 217 7.29 2.83 -19.89
C PHE A 217 6.32 3.44 -18.88
N LEU A 218 5.15 3.87 -19.34
CA LEU A 218 4.18 4.62 -18.53
C LEU A 218 2.97 3.74 -18.25
N ASN A 219 2.72 3.44 -16.97
CA ASN A 219 1.56 2.66 -16.58
C ASN A 219 0.28 3.49 -16.74
N ASP A 220 -0.60 3.06 -17.64
CA ASP A 220 -1.90 3.67 -17.89
C ASP A 220 -3.08 2.75 -17.52
N GLN A 221 -2.83 1.66 -16.79
CA GLN A 221 -3.87 0.67 -16.45
C GLN A 221 -4.93 1.23 -15.48
N ASP A 222 -4.52 2.07 -14.54
CA ASP A 222 -5.40 2.63 -13.52
C ASP A 222 -5.85 4.07 -13.84
N ARG A 223 -5.06 4.80 -14.63
CA ARG A 223 -5.31 6.20 -14.98
C ARG A 223 -4.66 6.55 -16.31
N GLU A 224 -5.36 7.33 -17.13
CA GLU A 224 -4.78 7.88 -18.35
C GLU A 224 -3.55 8.77 -18.06
N VAL A 225 -2.56 8.66 -18.94
CA VAL A 225 -1.36 9.49 -18.90
C VAL A 225 -1.68 10.86 -19.47
N GLY A 226 -1.40 11.92 -18.71
CA GLY A 226 -1.61 13.30 -19.15
C GLY A 226 -0.73 13.65 -20.34
N GLY A 227 -1.25 14.47 -21.27
CA GLY A 227 -0.49 14.94 -22.44
C GLY A 227 0.76 15.75 -22.06
N ASP A 228 0.70 16.49 -20.95
CA ASP A 228 1.83 17.25 -20.40
C ASP A 228 3.01 16.36 -19.98
N VAL A 229 2.73 15.15 -19.50
CA VAL A 229 3.76 14.14 -19.18
C VAL A 229 4.43 13.62 -20.46
N ILE A 230 3.64 13.37 -21.51
CA ILE A 230 4.14 12.89 -22.81
C ILE A 230 5.03 13.97 -23.44
N GLU A 231 4.53 15.21 -23.53
CA GLU A 231 5.25 16.35 -24.10
C GLU A 231 6.59 16.60 -23.38
N ALA A 232 6.61 16.51 -22.04
CA ALA A 232 7.82 16.69 -21.26
C ALA A 232 8.89 15.62 -21.55
N LEU A 233 8.48 14.36 -21.75
CA LEU A 233 9.41 13.28 -22.10
C LEU A 233 9.98 13.47 -23.51
N GLU A 234 9.13 13.79 -24.48
CA GLU A 234 9.53 14.00 -25.88
C GLU A 234 10.47 15.20 -26.03
N ALA A 235 10.26 16.27 -25.26
CA ALA A 235 11.14 17.44 -25.23
C ALA A 235 12.59 17.11 -24.81
N TYR A 236 12.80 16.02 -24.08
CA TYR A 236 14.12 15.52 -23.67
C TYR A 236 14.57 14.30 -24.49
N GLU A 237 13.90 14.04 -25.62
CA GLU A 237 14.16 12.90 -26.52
C GLU A 237 13.97 11.53 -25.86
N VAL A 238 13.17 11.47 -24.80
CA VAL A 238 12.71 10.21 -24.23
C VAL A 238 11.49 9.74 -25.01
N LYS A 239 11.48 8.47 -25.40
CA LYS A 239 10.31 7.84 -26.02
C LYS A 239 9.28 7.45 -24.95
N PRO A 240 8.09 8.09 -24.90
CA PRO A 240 7.05 7.72 -23.97
C PRO A 240 6.36 6.44 -24.46
N ALA A 241 6.53 5.35 -23.73
CA ALA A 241 5.95 4.04 -24.02
C ALA A 241 4.73 3.77 -23.13
N VAL A 242 3.57 4.27 -23.56
CA VAL A 242 2.29 4.01 -22.88
C VAL A 242 2.01 2.50 -22.85
N TRP A 243 1.75 1.97 -21.66
CA TRP A 243 1.72 0.53 -21.40
C TRP A 243 0.67 -0.23 -22.20
N SER A 244 -0.54 0.32 -22.34
CA SER A 244 -1.60 -0.24 -23.20
C SER A 244 -1.16 -0.45 -24.66
N HIS A 245 -0.20 0.34 -25.15
CA HIS A 245 0.31 0.29 -26.52
C HIS A 245 1.72 -0.32 -26.62
N ARG A 246 2.22 -0.98 -25.57
CA ARG A 246 3.61 -1.46 -25.45
C ARG A 246 4.10 -2.34 -26.61
N GLU A 247 3.21 -3.11 -27.23
CA GLU A 247 3.53 -4.05 -28.32
C GLU A 247 4.19 -3.33 -29.52
N LYS A 248 3.89 -2.04 -29.74
CA LYS A 248 4.51 -1.26 -30.84
C LYS A 248 6.01 -1.02 -30.67
N TYR A 249 6.55 -1.20 -29.46
CA TYR A 249 7.97 -0.98 -29.16
C TYR A 249 8.81 -2.25 -29.24
N VAL A 250 8.21 -3.44 -29.41
CA VAL A 250 8.94 -4.73 -29.40
C VAL A 250 10.10 -4.73 -30.40
N GLN A 251 9.85 -4.33 -31.65
CA GLN A 251 10.87 -4.29 -32.69
C GLN A 251 12.03 -3.33 -32.33
N ALA A 252 11.74 -2.24 -31.62
CA ALA A 252 12.75 -1.28 -31.19
C ALA A 252 13.59 -1.78 -30.01
N LEU A 253 13.03 -2.64 -29.16
CA LEU A 253 13.69 -3.16 -27.96
C LEU A 253 14.40 -4.50 -28.19
N ALA A 254 13.86 -5.37 -29.06
CA ALA A 254 14.45 -6.67 -29.39
C ALA A 254 15.49 -6.61 -30.53
N GLY A 255 15.43 -5.57 -31.38
CA GLY A 255 16.29 -5.40 -32.55
C GLY A 255 17.69 -4.87 -32.27
#